data_AF-A0A0M3RF10-F1
#
_entry.id   AF-A0A0M3RF10-F1
#
_cell.length_a   1.000
_cell.length_b   1.000
_cell.length_c   1.000
_cell.angle_alpha   90.00
_cell.angle_beta   90.00
_cell.angle_gamma   90.00
#
_symmetry.space_group_name_H-M   'P 1'
#
loop_
_entity.id
_entity.type
_entity.pdbx_description
1 polymer ?
#
loop_
_entity_poly.entity_id
_entity_poly.type
_entity_poly.pdbx_seq_one_letter_code
_entity_poly.pdbx_strand_id
1 'polypeptide(L)'
;MVNVEDKQQFLKLLSPIRRQLRLGRALFGLQYGFIAGAGLAMIVYILARLIVFPYYHQFAMWSFILAFLASAVWVWQGWPGWKEAVLVYNSFVPEDRVSAAFAFYKEEGLLHRLQLAESIGWMKRVHEQAVSRKKKYRVSKWMLVGLLFLGFAYASNQLPSDKMDQAGKQEAARKVLNKAEKELDKKIASEKNPQTKKALEELKKELAKAKTPDEALKALENKKKELALKEFKEKEKAAEMARIQDKLKKAGLDQLASALNQKDIEKATEELNRLNQKRSELTSNQKQALAELSGKEGQMSEQELAQLTEKLKDALDSQTTLNQLASAQTALDQQAQTIQGLMKDNGIPPGQIALSPSSGSQHGQTPAGQNSGSGGQQPGEGSSQGEGQGNGQGTGSGSGQGNGSGNGSGQGNGSGSGQGNGNGNGSGTGSGNGNGGNGTGSGAGLGQGSRDFLTIPEHVGGKTNIETDTGFLGNGSPGTQYESDGPILRGAIKPYGEVYGSYANSYRTSMDRMNLPGGLETIVKNYFSELDPNKE
;
A
#
# COMPACT_ATOMS: atom_id res chain seq x y z
N MET A 1 74.64 30.68 8.32
CA MET A 1 73.56 29.68 8.45
C MET A 1 72.80 29.66 7.13
N VAL A 2 72.50 28.50 6.55
CA VAL A 2 71.35 28.45 5.61
C VAL A 2 70.19 28.87 6.46
N ASN A 3 69.68 30.09 6.30
CA ASN A 3 68.45 30.37 6.98
C ASN A 3 67.41 29.53 6.27
N VAL A 4 66.95 28.50 6.97
CA VAL A 4 65.71 27.76 6.67
C VAL A 4 64.60 28.74 6.27
N GLU A 5 64.68 29.98 6.75
CA GLU A 5 63.90 31.16 6.39
C GLU A 5 63.94 31.53 4.89
N ASP A 6 65.09 31.52 4.19
CA ASP A 6 65.16 31.86 2.75
C ASP A 6 64.47 30.80 1.90
N LYS A 7 64.71 29.54 2.26
CA LYS A 7 64.03 28.38 1.68
C LYS A 7 62.51 28.50 1.87
N GLN A 8 62.07 28.79 3.09
CA GLN A 8 60.65 29.03 3.41
C GLN A 8 60.07 30.27 2.70
N GLN A 9 60.82 31.36 2.58
CA GLN A 9 60.40 32.57 1.88
C GLN A 9 60.18 32.33 0.38
N PHE A 10 61.06 31.58 -0.27
CA PHE A 10 60.90 31.18 -1.66
C PHE A 10 59.60 30.39 -1.90
N LEU A 11 59.32 29.39 -1.05
CA LEU A 11 58.07 28.63 -1.13
C LEU A 11 56.82 29.47 -0.78
N LYS A 12 56.95 30.42 0.15
CA LYS A 12 55.87 31.34 0.53
C LYS A 12 55.46 32.24 -0.64
N LEU A 13 56.43 32.73 -1.42
CA LEU A 13 56.18 33.55 -2.61
C LEU A 13 55.54 32.75 -3.77
N LEU A 14 55.84 31.45 -3.88
CA LEU A 14 55.21 30.55 -4.87
C LEU A 14 53.79 30.10 -4.47
N SER A 15 53.49 30.07 -3.16
CA SER A 15 52.23 29.60 -2.62
C SER A 15 50.96 30.29 -3.16
N PRO A 16 50.88 31.64 -3.34
CA PRO A 16 49.69 32.28 -3.89
C PRO A 16 49.45 31.88 -5.35
N ILE A 17 50.49 31.80 -6.17
CA ILE A 17 50.40 31.38 -7.57
C ILE A 17 49.97 29.92 -7.67
N ARG A 18 50.53 29.06 -6.81
CA ARG A 18 50.11 27.65 -6.70
C ARG A 18 48.64 27.54 -6.33
N ARG A 19 48.16 28.31 -5.34
CA ARG A 19 46.75 28.31 -4.93
C ARG A 19 45.83 28.77 -6.08
N GLN A 20 46.25 29.77 -6.84
CA GLN A 20 45.51 30.24 -8.02
C GLN A 20 45.44 29.19 -9.14
N LEU A 21 46.54 28.50 -9.45
CA LEU A 21 46.56 27.41 -10.45
C LEU A 21 45.67 26.24 -10.02
N ARG A 22 45.73 25.89 -8.74
CA ARG A 22 44.85 24.87 -8.14
C ARG A 22 43.38 25.24 -8.23
N LEU A 23 43.03 26.50 -7.93
CA LEU A 23 41.66 27.00 -8.08
C LEU A 23 41.21 26.95 -9.54
N GLY A 24 42.07 27.32 -10.49
CA GLY A 24 41.76 27.22 -11.92
C GLY A 24 41.48 25.78 -12.38
N ARG A 25 42.31 24.82 -11.97
CA ARG A 25 42.12 23.40 -12.28
C ARG A 25 40.88 22.82 -11.59
N ALA A 26 40.62 23.20 -10.34
CA ALA A 26 39.43 22.79 -9.60
C ALA A 26 38.14 23.32 -10.24
N LEU A 27 38.12 24.60 -10.66
CA LEU A 27 36.99 25.18 -11.38
C LEU A 27 36.75 24.49 -12.73
N PHE A 28 37.83 24.12 -13.43
CA PHE A 28 37.72 23.37 -14.68
C PHE A 28 37.13 21.98 -14.43
N GLY A 29 37.65 21.22 -13.45
CA GLY A 29 37.06 19.93 -13.09
C GLY A 29 35.59 20.05 -12.67
N LEU A 30 35.23 21.08 -11.90
CA LEU A 30 33.84 21.33 -11.52
C LEU A 30 32.94 21.53 -12.75
N GLN A 31 33.41 22.25 -13.76
CA GLN A 31 32.67 22.41 -15.02
C GLN A 31 32.49 21.08 -15.77
N TYR A 32 33.53 20.25 -15.90
CA TYR A 32 33.40 18.95 -16.58
C TYR A 32 32.55 17.95 -15.78
N GLY A 33 32.67 17.96 -14.45
CA GLY A 33 31.82 17.16 -13.57
C GLY A 33 30.35 17.54 -13.71
N PHE A 34 30.06 18.85 -13.79
CA PHE A 34 28.72 19.35 -14.05
C PHE A 34 28.18 18.91 -15.42
N ILE A 35 28.96 19.04 -16.49
CA ILE A 35 28.52 18.66 -17.85
C ILE A 35 28.28 17.15 -17.93
N ALA A 36 29.22 16.33 -17.42
CA ALA A 36 29.08 14.88 -17.42
C ALA A 36 27.89 14.42 -16.55
N GLY A 37 27.71 15.01 -15.37
CA GLY A 37 26.56 14.73 -14.51
C GLY A 37 25.24 15.12 -15.14
N ALA A 38 25.15 16.30 -15.76
CA ALA A 38 23.94 16.75 -16.47
C ALA A 38 23.62 15.85 -17.68
N GLY A 39 24.64 15.41 -18.43
CA GLY A 39 24.46 14.48 -19.55
C GLY A 39 23.99 13.09 -19.09
N LEU A 40 24.57 12.53 -18.02
CA LEU A 40 24.12 11.25 -17.46
C LEU A 40 22.70 11.34 -16.91
N ALA A 41 22.36 12.42 -16.20
CA ALA A 41 21.00 12.64 -15.72
C ALA A 41 20.02 12.72 -16.89
N MET A 42 20.36 13.44 -17.97
CA MET A 42 19.55 13.51 -19.19
C MET A 42 19.28 12.10 -19.77
N ILE A 43 20.30 11.26 -19.86
CA ILE A 43 20.17 9.87 -20.34
C ILE A 43 19.22 9.06 -19.45
N VAL A 44 19.32 9.19 -18.12
CA VAL A 44 18.42 8.50 -17.18
C VAL A 44 16.97 8.92 -17.40
N TYR A 45 16.69 10.21 -17.60
CA TYR A 45 15.32 10.69 -17.90
C TYR A 45 14.80 10.21 -19.26
N ILE A 46 15.66 10.13 -20.28
CA ILE A 46 15.28 9.54 -21.58
C ILE A 46 14.95 8.05 -21.42
N LEU A 47 15.78 7.30 -20.70
CA LEU A 47 15.55 5.87 -20.46
C LEU A 47 14.27 5.63 -19.65
N ALA A 48 14.00 6.45 -18.63
CA ALA A 48 12.77 6.38 -17.84
C ALA A 48 11.50 6.65 -18.67
N ARG A 49 11.64 7.29 -19.84
CA ARG A 49 10.54 7.51 -20.78
C ARG A 49 10.29 6.30 -21.69
N LEU A 50 11.35 5.58 -22.05
CA LEU A 50 11.27 4.41 -22.95
C LEU A 50 10.90 3.13 -22.19
N ILE A 51 11.34 3.01 -20.94
CA ILE A 51 11.23 1.79 -20.14
C ILE A 51 10.69 2.16 -18.75
N VAL A 52 9.87 1.28 -18.16
CA VAL A 52 9.43 1.41 -16.76
C VAL A 52 10.65 1.22 -15.86
N PHE A 53 11.23 2.34 -15.41
CA PHE A 53 12.42 2.36 -14.57
C PHE A 53 12.12 2.99 -13.20
N PRO A 54 11.85 2.17 -12.16
CA PRO A 54 11.58 2.66 -10.81
C PRO A 54 12.76 3.44 -10.21
N TYR A 55 12.50 4.40 -9.32
CA TYR A 55 13.52 5.20 -8.62
C TYR A 55 14.45 6.03 -9.54
N TYR A 56 14.01 6.39 -10.74
CA TYR A 56 14.82 7.13 -11.72
C TYR A 56 15.41 8.45 -11.18
N HIS A 57 14.69 9.17 -10.30
CA HIS A 57 15.21 10.37 -9.64
C HIS A 57 16.45 10.10 -8.78
N GLN A 58 16.45 8.97 -8.04
CA GLN A 58 17.58 8.59 -7.21
C GLN A 58 18.78 8.22 -8.08
N PHE A 59 18.57 7.47 -9.15
CA PHE A 59 19.62 7.14 -10.11
C PHE A 59 20.22 8.39 -10.78
N ALA A 60 19.39 9.37 -11.16
CA ALA A 60 19.86 10.64 -11.70
C ALA A 60 20.75 11.38 -10.68
N MET A 61 20.34 11.44 -9.40
CA MET A 61 21.14 12.05 -8.33
C MET A 61 22.48 11.31 -8.13
N TRP A 62 22.46 9.98 -8.04
CA TRP A 62 23.68 9.18 -7.88
C TRP A 62 24.63 9.34 -9.06
N SER A 63 24.11 9.41 -10.29
CA SER A 63 24.92 9.65 -11.49
C SER A 63 25.63 11.01 -11.46
N PHE A 64 24.96 12.03 -10.92
CA PHE A 64 25.53 13.36 -10.75
C PHE A 64 26.65 13.36 -9.71
N ILE A 65 26.44 12.71 -8.55
CA ILE A 65 27.46 12.57 -7.50
C ILE A 65 28.67 11.81 -8.05
N LEU A 66 28.46 10.70 -8.74
CA LEU A 66 29.53 9.87 -9.29
C LEU A 66 30.35 10.64 -10.34
N ALA A 67 29.70 11.43 -11.19
CA ALA A 67 30.38 12.28 -12.17
C ALA A 67 31.27 13.35 -11.49
N PHE A 68 30.80 13.95 -10.40
CA PHE A 68 31.59 14.89 -9.60
C PHE A 68 32.78 14.22 -8.93
N LEU A 69 32.60 13.02 -8.37
CA LEU A 69 33.68 12.24 -7.77
C LEU A 69 34.73 11.85 -8.82
N ALA A 70 34.29 11.34 -9.99
CA ALA A 70 35.19 11.00 -11.09
C ALA A 70 35.99 12.24 -11.56
N SER A 71 35.34 13.39 -11.68
CA SER A 71 36.01 14.65 -12.01
C SER A 71 37.00 15.09 -10.91
N ALA A 72 36.64 14.93 -9.64
CA ALA A 72 37.52 15.24 -8.52
C ALA A 72 38.78 14.34 -8.52
N VAL A 73 38.63 13.04 -8.81
CA VAL A 73 39.77 12.12 -8.98
C VAL A 73 40.64 12.54 -10.17
N TRP A 74 40.04 12.89 -11.30
CA TRP A 74 40.78 13.36 -12.47
C TRP A 74 41.55 14.67 -12.20
N VAL A 75 40.95 15.61 -11.45
CA VAL A 75 41.62 16.82 -10.98
C VAL A 75 42.76 16.50 -10.02
N TRP A 76 42.55 15.52 -9.12
CA TRP A 76 43.56 15.10 -8.16
C TRP A 76 44.77 14.46 -8.85
N GLN A 77 44.56 13.62 -9.85
CA GLN A 77 45.66 13.02 -10.62
C GLN A 77 46.50 14.06 -11.36
N GLY A 78 45.88 15.16 -11.81
CA GLY A 78 46.55 16.28 -12.49
C GLY A 78 46.77 17.50 -11.60
N TRP A 79 47.01 17.34 -10.30
CA TRP A 79 47.07 18.47 -9.36
C TRP A 79 48.32 19.34 -9.58
N PRO A 80 48.18 20.67 -9.83
CA PRO A 80 49.32 21.56 -10.00
C PRO A 80 50.36 21.50 -8.87
N GLY A 81 51.57 21.08 -9.27
CA GLY A 81 52.75 21.01 -8.42
C GLY A 81 53.48 22.35 -8.28
N TRP A 82 54.56 22.35 -7.50
CA TRP A 82 55.43 23.53 -7.35
C TRP A 82 56.14 23.92 -8.67
N LYS A 83 56.43 22.93 -9.52
CA LYS A 83 57.06 23.13 -10.85
C LYS A 83 56.26 24.07 -11.75
N GLU A 84 54.94 23.91 -11.80
CA GLU A 84 54.08 24.76 -12.62
C GLU A 84 53.98 26.19 -12.08
N ALA A 85 53.99 26.36 -10.76
CA ALA A 85 54.01 27.68 -10.14
C ALA A 85 55.34 28.41 -10.43
N VAL A 86 56.45 27.68 -10.46
CA VAL A 86 57.79 28.17 -10.83
C VAL A 86 57.80 28.62 -12.28
N LEU A 87 57.31 27.80 -13.22
CA LEU A 87 57.24 28.17 -14.65
C LEU A 87 56.45 29.46 -14.88
N VAL A 88 55.35 29.65 -14.14
CA VAL A 88 54.54 30.88 -14.23
C VAL A 88 55.26 32.09 -13.65
N TYR A 89 56.06 31.93 -12.58
CA TYR A 89 56.86 33.02 -12.03
C TYR A 89 58.03 33.37 -12.96
N ASN A 90 58.59 32.35 -13.59
CA ASN A 90 59.73 32.44 -14.49
C ASN A 90 59.42 33.24 -15.76
N SER A 91 58.16 33.32 -16.19
CA SER A 91 57.78 34.22 -17.30
C SER A 91 57.86 35.71 -16.95
N PHE A 92 58.00 36.06 -15.67
CA PHE A 92 58.10 37.46 -15.19
C PHE A 92 59.50 37.80 -14.65
N VAL A 93 60.39 36.81 -14.51
CA VAL A 93 61.74 36.99 -13.99
C VAL A 93 62.73 36.65 -15.10
N PRO A 94 63.72 37.51 -15.39
CA PRO A 94 64.67 37.26 -16.47
C PRO A 94 65.57 36.04 -16.20
N GLU A 95 66.15 35.48 -17.27
CA GLU A 95 67.23 34.49 -17.25
C GLU A 95 66.94 33.17 -16.51
N ASP A 96 65.68 32.73 -16.50
CA ASP A 96 65.26 31.45 -15.89
C ASP A 96 65.65 31.27 -14.41
N ARG A 97 65.89 32.37 -13.71
CA ARG A 97 66.47 32.40 -12.35
C ARG A 97 65.60 31.63 -11.35
N VAL A 98 64.27 31.71 -11.46
CA VAL A 98 63.34 31.01 -10.56
C VAL A 98 63.33 29.50 -10.81
N SER A 99 63.44 29.08 -12.07
CA SER A 99 63.54 27.67 -12.45
C SER A 99 64.83 27.05 -11.95
N ALA A 100 65.96 27.74 -12.13
CA ALA A 100 67.26 27.30 -11.65
C ALA A 100 67.33 27.28 -10.11
N ALA A 101 66.78 28.30 -9.44
CA ALA A 101 66.68 28.31 -7.98
C ALA A 101 65.81 27.16 -7.43
N PHE A 102 64.75 26.75 -8.13
CA PHE A 102 63.95 25.59 -7.73
C PHE A 102 64.66 24.25 -7.96
N ALA A 103 65.46 24.13 -9.04
CA ALA A 103 66.22 22.92 -9.35
C ALA A 103 67.30 22.64 -8.28
N PHE A 104 68.03 23.66 -7.85
CA PHE A 104 69.12 23.55 -6.87
C PHE A 104 68.69 23.88 -5.43
N TYR A 105 67.39 24.08 -5.17
CA TYR A 105 66.85 24.46 -3.85
C TYR A 105 67.22 23.49 -2.71
N LYS A 106 67.44 22.21 -3.03
CA LYS A 106 67.82 21.17 -2.05
C LYS A 106 69.32 21.10 -1.80
N GLU A 107 70.14 21.70 -2.64
CA GLU A 107 71.60 21.63 -2.53
C GLU A 107 72.14 22.67 -1.55
N GLU A 108 73.27 22.36 -0.91
CA GLU A 108 73.83 23.17 0.19
C GLU A 108 75.03 24.04 -0.22
N GLY A 109 75.43 24.00 -1.49
CA GLY A 109 76.57 24.76 -2.02
C GLY A 109 76.42 26.28 -1.91
N LEU A 110 77.53 26.99 -1.72
CA LEU A 110 77.56 28.46 -1.53
C LEU A 110 76.95 29.22 -2.73
N LEU A 111 77.27 28.79 -3.95
CA LEU A 111 76.75 29.39 -5.19
C LEU A 111 75.22 29.26 -5.28
N HIS A 112 74.67 28.08 -4.93
CA HIS A 112 73.23 27.81 -4.93
C HIS A 112 72.48 28.68 -3.91
N ARG A 113 73.12 29.03 -2.79
CA ARG A 113 72.54 29.94 -1.78
C ARG A 113 72.42 31.37 -2.29
N LEU A 114 73.48 31.87 -2.92
CA LEU A 114 73.48 33.22 -3.51
C LEU A 114 72.44 33.33 -4.62
N GLN A 115 72.34 32.30 -5.47
CA GLN A 115 71.34 32.22 -6.53
C GLN A 115 69.90 32.20 -5.98
N LEU A 116 69.65 31.48 -4.88
CA LEU A 116 68.34 31.45 -4.23
C LEU A 116 67.97 32.83 -3.65
N ALA A 117 68.90 33.49 -2.96
CA ALA A 117 68.68 34.82 -2.38
C ALA A 117 68.44 35.89 -3.47
N GLU A 118 69.20 35.85 -4.56
CA GLU A 118 69.01 36.74 -5.70
C GLU A 118 67.65 36.51 -6.37
N SER A 119 67.27 35.24 -6.55
CA SER A 119 65.96 34.87 -7.11
C SER A 119 64.80 35.36 -6.22
N ILE A 120 64.92 35.26 -4.90
CA ILE A 120 63.93 35.80 -3.96
C ILE A 120 63.83 37.33 -4.08
N GLY A 121 64.95 38.03 -4.23
CA GLY A 121 64.98 39.48 -4.42
C GLY A 121 64.22 39.92 -5.67
N TRP A 122 64.45 39.25 -6.80
CA TRP A 122 63.69 39.48 -8.04
C TRP A 122 62.22 39.08 -7.90
N MET A 123 61.94 37.95 -7.25
CA MET A 123 60.58 37.48 -7.03
C MET A 123 59.75 38.48 -6.23
N LYS A 124 60.32 39.12 -5.20
CA LYS A 124 59.64 40.16 -4.40
C LYS A 124 59.28 41.39 -5.23
N ARG A 125 60.15 41.82 -6.16
CA ARG A 125 59.91 42.98 -7.04
C ARG A 125 58.75 42.76 -8.00
N VAL A 126 58.65 41.56 -8.57
CA VAL A 126 57.59 41.23 -9.55
C VAL A 126 56.39 40.52 -8.92
N HIS A 127 56.35 40.37 -7.59
CA HIS A 127 55.33 39.58 -6.89
C HIS A 127 53.91 40.05 -7.19
N GLU A 128 53.67 41.35 -7.03
CA GLU A 128 52.37 41.96 -7.30
C GLU A 128 51.94 41.77 -8.77
N GLN A 129 52.87 41.92 -9.72
CA GLN A 129 52.59 41.73 -11.14
C GLN A 129 52.29 40.26 -11.49
N ALA A 130 53.04 39.31 -10.91
CA ALA A 130 52.87 37.88 -11.15
C ALA A 130 51.58 37.31 -10.53
N VAL A 131 51.14 37.87 -9.38
CA VAL A 131 49.91 37.49 -8.68
C VAL A 131 48.67 38.15 -9.27
N SER A 132 48.78 39.39 -9.74
CA SER A 132 47.69 40.17 -10.38
C SER A 132 47.48 39.86 -11.86
N ARG A 133 48.27 38.95 -12.44
CA ARG A 133 48.14 38.51 -13.84
C ARG A 133 46.69 38.25 -14.24
N LYS A 134 46.31 38.62 -15.47
CA LYS A 134 44.96 38.35 -16.01
C LYS A 134 44.69 36.85 -15.97
N LYS A 135 43.86 36.45 -15.02
CA LYS A 135 43.54 35.04 -14.75
C LYS A 135 42.61 34.57 -15.86
N LYS A 136 43.10 33.66 -16.70
CA LYS A 136 42.28 33.04 -17.77
C LYS A 136 41.41 31.94 -17.15
N TYR A 137 40.41 32.33 -16.35
CA TYR A 137 39.31 31.44 -15.96
C TYR A 137 38.43 31.23 -17.19
N ARG A 138 38.85 30.35 -18.09
CA ARG A 138 38.05 30.02 -19.28
C ARG A 138 36.81 29.26 -18.80
N VAL A 139 35.69 29.96 -18.73
CA VAL A 139 34.38 29.28 -18.74
C VAL A 139 34.31 28.53 -20.06
N SER A 140 34.26 27.21 -19.97
CA SER A 140 34.21 26.36 -21.15
C SER A 140 32.94 26.67 -21.94
N LYS A 141 33.00 26.81 -23.28
CA LYS A 141 31.80 26.95 -24.14
C LYS A 141 30.81 25.79 -23.91
N TRP A 142 31.34 24.63 -23.49
CA TRP A 142 30.60 23.44 -23.11
C TRP A 142 29.74 23.60 -21.84
N MET A 143 29.95 24.65 -21.04
CA MET A 143 29.09 24.94 -19.89
C MET A 143 27.66 25.29 -20.32
N LEU A 144 27.49 25.92 -21.49
CA LEU A 144 26.17 26.14 -22.09
C LEU A 144 25.50 24.81 -22.47
N VAL A 145 26.29 23.83 -22.95
CA VAL A 145 25.78 22.48 -23.25
C VAL A 145 25.32 21.77 -21.98
N GLY A 146 26.08 21.87 -20.88
CA GLY A 146 25.66 21.35 -19.58
C GLY A 146 24.36 21.98 -19.06
N LEU A 147 24.21 23.30 -19.23
CA LEU A 147 22.97 24.01 -18.88
C LEU A 147 21.79 23.58 -19.77
N LEU A 148 22.02 23.34 -21.06
CA LEU A 148 21.00 22.80 -21.97
C LEU A 148 20.57 21.39 -21.56
N PHE A 149 21.50 20.50 -21.21
CA PHE A 149 21.16 19.16 -20.71
C PHE A 149 20.34 19.22 -19.42
N LEU A 150 20.68 20.12 -18.51
CA LEU A 150 19.93 20.31 -17.27
C LEU A 150 18.54 20.87 -17.53
N GLY A 151 18.41 21.82 -18.47
CA GLY A 151 17.12 22.33 -18.94
C GLY A 151 16.26 21.26 -19.59
N PHE A 152 16.85 20.38 -20.41
CA PHE A 152 16.15 19.25 -21.01
C PHE A 152 15.71 18.23 -19.96
N ALA A 153 16.57 17.87 -19.00
CA ALA A 153 16.22 16.96 -17.91
C ALA A 153 15.04 17.52 -17.09
N TYR A 154 15.06 18.83 -16.80
CA TYR A 154 13.96 19.51 -16.11
C TYR A 154 12.66 19.51 -16.94
N ALA A 155 12.74 19.85 -18.22
CA ALA A 155 11.57 19.80 -19.11
C ALA A 155 11.01 18.38 -19.25
N SER A 156 11.87 17.37 -19.33
CA SER A 156 11.47 15.96 -19.40
C SER A 156 10.81 15.47 -18.12
N ASN A 157 11.10 16.09 -16.98
CA ASN A 157 10.43 15.79 -15.72
C ASN A 157 9.01 16.38 -15.64
N GLN A 158 8.80 17.55 -16.24
CA GLN A 158 7.50 18.22 -16.24
C GLN A 158 6.51 17.65 -17.27
N LEU A 159 7.02 16.97 -18.29
CA LEU A 159 6.20 16.34 -19.33
C LEU A 159 5.73 14.95 -18.88
N PRO A 160 4.42 14.73 -18.65
CA PRO A 160 3.92 13.43 -18.23
C PRO A 160 4.20 12.36 -19.30
N SER A 161 4.64 11.17 -18.89
CA SER A 161 4.68 9.99 -19.74
C SER A 161 4.11 8.78 -19.00
N ASP A 162 3.34 7.95 -19.69
CA ASP A 162 2.66 6.79 -19.09
C ASP A 162 3.64 5.83 -18.42
N LYS A 163 4.85 5.69 -18.95
CA LYS A 163 5.91 4.84 -18.39
C LYS A 163 6.48 5.39 -17.08
N MET A 164 6.62 6.71 -16.96
CA MET A 164 7.03 7.37 -15.72
C MET A 164 5.93 7.31 -14.66
N ASP A 165 4.66 7.42 -15.05
CA ASP A 165 3.52 7.22 -14.14
C ASP A 165 3.44 5.77 -13.63
N GLN A 166 3.62 4.79 -14.52
CA GLN A 166 3.73 3.37 -14.14
C GLN A 166 4.90 3.10 -13.20
N ALA A 167 6.06 3.71 -13.46
CA ALA A 167 7.22 3.60 -12.56
C ALA A 167 6.94 4.23 -11.19
N GLY A 168 6.26 5.38 -11.15
CA GLY A 168 5.80 6.02 -9.91
C GLY A 168 4.82 5.15 -9.13
N LYS A 169 3.86 4.52 -9.79
CA LYS A 169 2.92 3.55 -9.19
C LYS A 169 3.65 2.34 -8.61
N GLN A 170 4.65 1.80 -9.31
CA GLN A 170 5.47 0.70 -8.80
C GLN A 170 6.33 1.10 -7.60
N GLU A 171 6.89 2.31 -7.61
CA GLU A 171 7.64 2.85 -6.47
C GLU A 171 6.73 3.05 -5.25
N ALA A 172 5.55 3.63 -5.45
CA ALA A 172 4.52 3.76 -4.42
C ALA A 172 4.11 2.39 -3.87
N ALA A 173 3.85 1.40 -4.74
CA ALA A 173 3.53 0.04 -4.38
C ALA A 173 4.61 -0.61 -3.50
N ARG A 174 5.89 -0.52 -3.92
CA ARG A 174 7.02 -1.03 -3.14
C ARG A 174 7.16 -0.34 -1.79
N LYS A 175 6.94 0.98 -1.74
CA LYS A 175 7.00 1.76 -0.50
C LYS A 175 5.90 1.35 0.47
N VAL A 176 4.69 1.09 -0.03
CA VAL A 176 3.56 0.56 0.77
C VAL A 176 3.91 -0.81 1.33
N LEU A 177 4.38 -1.75 0.49
CA LEU A 177 4.76 -3.09 0.92
C LEU A 177 5.87 -3.06 1.98
N ASN A 178 6.95 -2.30 1.74
CA ASN A 178 8.06 -2.18 2.70
C ASN A 178 7.63 -1.55 4.03
N LYS A 179 6.71 -0.58 4.02
CA LYS A 179 6.16 0.00 5.25
C LYS A 179 5.25 -1.00 5.96
N ALA A 180 4.38 -1.69 5.23
CA ALA A 180 3.49 -2.70 5.77
C ALA A 180 4.27 -3.86 6.42
N GLU A 181 5.36 -4.30 5.79
CA GLU A 181 6.26 -5.33 6.35
C GLU A 181 6.93 -4.85 7.64
N LYS A 182 7.41 -3.59 7.69
CA LYS A 182 7.99 -3.01 8.92
C LYS A 182 6.99 -2.91 10.06
N GLU A 183 5.75 -2.51 9.79
CA GLU A 183 4.70 -2.45 10.80
C GLU A 183 4.27 -3.86 11.24
N LEU A 184 4.24 -4.83 10.33
CA LEU A 184 3.98 -6.23 10.63
C LEU A 184 5.07 -6.82 11.54
N ASP A 185 6.34 -6.52 11.27
CA ASP A 185 7.47 -6.94 12.10
C ASP A 185 7.39 -6.41 13.53
N LYS A 186 7.01 -5.13 13.70
CA LYS A 186 6.78 -4.56 15.02
C LYS A 186 5.65 -5.29 15.75
N LYS A 187 4.55 -5.61 15.05
CA LYS A 187 3.43 -6.37 15.64
C LYS A 187 3.86 -7.76 16.07
N ILE A 188 4.56 -8.49 15.21
CA ILE A 188 5.10 -9.83 15.52
C ILE A 188 6.02 -9.79 16.75
N ALA A 189 6.86 -8.77 16.88
CA ALA A 189 7.75 -8.60 18.03
C ALA A 189 6.98 -8.33 19.33
N SER A 190 5.87 -7.58 19.27
CA SER A 190 5.01 -7.28 20.41
C SER A 190 4.01 -8.38 20.76
N GLU A 191 3.77 -9.33 19.85
CA GLU A 191 2.72 -10.34 19.98
C GLU A 191 3.14 -11.47 20.94
N LYS A 192 2.30 -11.69 21.96
CA LYS A 192 2.51 -12.73 22.99
C LYS A 192 1.75 -14.01 22.67
N ASN A 193 0.69 -13.94 21.88
CA ASN A 193 -0.11 -15.11 21.54
C ASN A 193 0.60 -15.97 20.47
N PRO A 194 0.92 -17.26 20.75
CA PRO A 194 1.63 -18.13 19.81
C PRO A 194 0.90 -18.33 18.47
N GLN A 195 -0.44 -18.46 18.48
CA GLN A 195 -1.23 -18.68 17.26
C GLN A 195 -1.29 -17.43 16.40
N THR A 196 -1.53 -16.27 17.03
CA THR A 196 -1.50 -14.97 16.33
C THR A 196 -0.12 -14.69 15.75
N LYS A 197 0.95 -14.93 16.52
CA LYS A 197 2.32 -14.75 16.04
C LYS A 197 2.64 -15.64 14.83
N LYS A 198 2.24 -16.91 14.85
CA LYS A 198 2.40 -17.81 13.69
C LYS A 198 1.65 -17.32 12.45
N ALA A 199 0.39 -16.88 12.61
CA ALA A 199 -0.41 -16.35 11.51
C ALA A 199 0.22 -15.09 10.89
N LEU A 200 0.75 -14.19 11.72
CA LEU A 200 1.42 -12.97 11.27
C LEU A 200 2.77 -13.26 10.57
N GLU A 201 3.55 -14.21 11.07
CA GLU A 201 4.80 -14.66 10.44
C GLU A 201 4.55 -15.31 9.07
N GLU A 202 3.48 -16.08 8.95
CA GLU A 202 3.09 -16.67 7.68
C GLU A 202 2.62 -15.60 6.68
N LEU A 203 1.82 -14.64 7.16
CA LEU A 203 1.45 -13.47 6.36
C LEU A 203 2.68 -12.69 5.90
N LYS A 204 3.70 -12.51 6.75
CA LYS A 204 4.95 -11.83 6.38
C LYS A 204 5.63 -12.52 5.20
N LYS A 205 5.71 -13.85 5.21
CA LYS A 205 6.27 -14.63 4.10
C LYS A 205 5.49 -14.47 2.81
N GLU A 206 4.17 -14.34 2.88
CA GLU A 206 3.33 -14.06 1.70
C GLU A 206 3.46 -12.61 1.23
N LEU A 207 3.53 -11.64 2.15
CA LEU A 207 3.75 -10.22 1.83
C LEU A 207 5.08 -10.00 1.12
N ALA A 208 6.14 -10.69 1.55
CA ALA A 208 7.46 -10.61 0.93
C ALA A 208 7.48 -11.14 -0.52
N LYS A 209 6.51 -11.99 -0.90
CA LYS A 209 6.35 -12.50 -2.28
C LYS A 209 5.48 -11.59 -3.13
N ALA A 210 4.62 -10.78 -2.51
CA ALA A 210 3.72 -9.88 -3.21
C ALA A 210 4.50 -8.76 -3.92
N LYS A 211 4.21 -8.55 -5.20
CA LYS A 211 4.81 -7.46 -6.00
C LYS A 211 3.97 -6.20 -5.97
N THR A 212 2.68 -6.34 -5.64
CA THR A 212 1.70 -5.26 -5.60
C THR A 212 0.93 -5.25 -4.27
N PRO A 213 0.41 -4.09 -3.82
CA PRO A 213 -0.45 -4.02 -2.64
C PRO A 213 -1.72 -4.87 -2.78
N ASP A 214 -2.27 -5.01 -3.99
CA ASP A 214 -3.46 -5.85 -4.24
C ASP A 214 -3.16 -7.33 -4.03
N GLU A 215 -1.99 -7.81 -4.48
CA GLU A 215 -1.53 -9.18 -4.18
C GLU A 215 -1.37 -9.40 -2.67
N ALA A 216 -0.87 -8.41 -1.94
CA ALA A 216 -0.74 -8.47 -0.48
C ALA A 216 -2.11 -8.49 0.22
N LEU A 217 -3.09 -7.72 -0.25
CA LEU A 217 -4.46 -7.78 0.25
C LEU A 217 -5.11 -9.13 -0.03
N LYS A 218 -4.88 -9.71 -1.21
CA LYS A 218 -5.39 -11.04 -1.59
C LYS A 218 -4.79 -12.16 -0.73
N ALA A 219 -3.48 -12.10 -0.46
CA ALA A 219 -2.80 -13.03 0.46
C ALA A 219 -3.43 -12.97 1.87
N LEU A 220 -3.64 -11.74 2.37
CA LEU A 220 -4.29 -11.51 3.66
C LEU A 220 -5.72 -12.07 3.69
N GLU A 221 -6.52 -11.84 2.64
CA GLU A 221 -7.88 -12.37 2.54
C GLU A 221 -7.91 -13.90 2.55
N ASN A 222 -7.00 -14.55 1.81
CA ASN A 222 -6.88 -16.01 1.83
C ASN A 222 -6.52 -16.53 3.23
N LYS A 223 -5.61 -15.85 3.94
CA LYS A 223 -5.28 -16.21 5.32
C LYS A 223 -6.44 -16.03 6.29
N LYS A 224 -7.24 -14.97 6.12
CA LYS A 224 -8.49 -14.78 6.88
C LYS A 224 -9.48 -15.91 6.62
N LYS A 225 -9.70 -16.29 5.36
CA LYS A 225 -10.57 -17.42 5.00
C LYS A 225 -10.10 -18.74 5.63
N GLU A 226 -8.79 -18.98 5.65
CA GLU A 226 -8.21 -20.16 6.32
C GLU A 226 -8.48 -20.16 7.83
N LEU A 227 -8.28 -19.01 8.50
CA LEU A 227 -8.56 -18.87 9.93
C LEU A 227 -10.07 -18.98 10.24
N ALA A 228 -10.93 -18.41 9.40
CA ALA A 228 -12.39 -18.53 9.55
C ALA A 228 -12.85 -19.99 9.43
N LEU A 229 -12.25 -20.77 8.51
CA LEU A 229 -12.53 -22.20 8.41
C LEU A 229 -12.09 -22.97 9.66
N LYS A 230 -10.93 -22.63 10.23
CA LYS A 230 -10.47 -23.22 11.50
C LYS A 230 -11.41 -22.83 12.65
N GLU A 231 -11.83 -21.57 12.73
CA GLU A 231 -12.78 -21.11 13.74
C GLU A 231 -14.12 -21.85 13.64
N PHE A 232 -14.65 -22.06 12.43
CA PHE A 232 -15.88 -22.83 12.23
C PHE A 232 -15.73 -24.26 12.73
N LYS A 233 -14.61 -24.93 12.42
CA LYS A 233 -14.33 -26.29 12.91
C LYS A 233 -14.21 -26.36 14.43
N GLU A 234 -13.55 -25.38 15.05
CA GLU A 234 -13.44 -25.32 16.51
C GLU A 234 -14.78 -25.01 17.19
N LYS A 235 -15.65 -24.18 16.57
CA LYS A 235 -17.03 -23.98 17.03
C LYS A 235 -17.87 -25.24 16.94
N GLU A 236 -17.71 -26.01 15.86
CA GLU A 236 -18.40 -27.28 15.68
C GLU A 236 -17.99 -28.29 16.76
N LYS A 237 -16.68 -28.44 17.02
CA LYS A 237 -16.16 -29.26 18.14
C LYS A 237 -16.72 -28.82 19.49
N ALA A 238 -16.74 -27.50 19.76
CA ALA A 238 -17.27 -26.97 21.01
C ALA A 238 -18.78 -27.27 21.16
N ALA A 239 -19.55 -27.15 20.07
CA ALA A 239 -20.97 -27.46 20.06
C ALA A 239 -21.25 -28.97 20.24
N GLU A 240 -20.43 -29.82 19.62
CA GLU A 240 -20.48 -31.27 19.80
C GLU A 240 -20.18 -31.66 21.25
N MET A 241 -19.14 -31.07 21.85
CA MET A 241 -18.82 -31.25 23.26
C MET A 241 -19.96 -30.82 24.18
N ALA A 242 -20.62 -29.69 23.90
CA ALA A 242 -21.77 -29.25 24.68
C ALA A 242 -22.95 -30.24 24.58
N ARG A 243 -23.18 -30.84 23.40
CA ARG A 243 -24.20 -31.89 23.21
C ARG A 243 -23.84 -33.16 23.97
N ILE A 244 -22.59 -33.58 23.95
CA ILE A 244 -22.10 -34.74 24.70
C ILE A 244 -22.28 -34.51 26.21
N GLN A 245 -21.94 -33.32 26.71
CA GLN A 245 -22.15 -32.96 28.11
C GLN A 245 -23.63 -33.02 28.52
N ASP A 246 -24.56 -32.52 27.69
CA ASP A 246 -26.00 -32.58 27.95
C ASP A 246 -26.51 -34.03 27.98
N LYS A 247 -26.03 -34.88 27.06
CA LYS A 247 -26.36 -36.32 27.05
C LYS A 247 -25.80 -37.05 28.27
N LEU A 248 -24.58 -36.74 28.70
CA LEU A 248 -23.98 -37.30 29.92
C LEU A 248 -24.80 -36.95 31.16
N LYS A 249 -25.28 -35.70 31.29
CA LYS A 249 -26.21 -35.31 32.37
C LYS A 249 -27.52 -36.08 32.30
N LYS A 250 -28.14 -36.18 31.12
CA LYS A 250 -29.40 -36.93 30.94
C LYS A 250 -29.26 -38.43 31.24
N ALA A 251 -28.08 -39.00 31.05
CA ALA A 251 -27.77 -40.39 31.39
C ALA A 251 -27.46 -40.60 32.88
N GLY A 252 -27.46 -39.55 33.72
CA GLY A 252 -27.13 -39.64 35.14
C GLY A 252 -25.63 -39.75 35.43
N LEU A 253 -24.78 -39.28 34.50
CA LEU A 253 -23.32 -39.20 34.66
C LEU A 253 -22.90 -37.78 35.05
N ASP A 254 -23.53 -37.23 36.10
CA ASP A 254 -23.36 -35.84 36.51
C ASP A 254 -21.94 -35.48 36.94
N GLN A 255 -21.22 -36.43 37.57
CA GLN A 255 -19.83 -36.23 37.98
C GLN A 255 -18.92 -36.04 36.76
N LEU A 256 -19.08 -36.87 35.73
CA LEU A 256 -18.30 -36.77 34.49
C LEU A 256 -18.67 -35.50 33.71
N ALA A 257 -19.97 -35.20 33.57
CA ALA A 257 -20.42 -33.99 32.88
C ALA A 257 -19.94 -32.71 33.59
N SER A 258 -19.91 -32.71 34.93
CA SER A 258 -19.43 -31.58 35.73
C SER A 258 -17.91 -31.42 35.64
N ALA A 259 -17.14 -32.52 35.67
CA ALA A 259 -15.70 -32.49 35.49
C ALA A 259 -15.31 -31.93 34.11
N LEU A 260 -16.01 -32.34 33.05
CA LEU A 260 -15.83 -31.79 31.71
C LEU A 260 -16.20 -30.30 31.63
N ASN A 261 -17.28 -29.87 32.29
CA ASN A 261 -17.65 -28.45 32.31
C ASN A 261 -16.64 -27.58 33.08
N GLN A 262 -16.03 -28.12 34.13
CA GLN A 262 -15.00 -27.43 34.93
C GLN A 262 -13.60 -27.47 34.28
N LYS A 263 -13.46 -28.09 33.10
CA LYS A 263 -12.16 -28.34 32.44
C LYS A 263 -11.18 -29.13 33.33
N ASP A 264 -11.70 -29.94 34.24
CA ASP A 264 -10.91 -30.75 35.17
C ASP A 264 -10.65 -32.13 34.54
N ILE A 265 -9.56 -32.21 33.76
CA ILE A 265 -9.20 -33.41 33.01
C ILE A 265 -8.80 -34.57 33.93
N GLU A 266 -8.20 -34.28 35.09
CA GLU A 266 -7.78 -35.30 36.06
C GLU A 266 -9.01 -36.00 36.65
N LYS A 267 -9.97 -35.22 37.16
CA LYS A 267 -11.24 -35.78 37.66
C LYS A 267 -12.07 -36.44 36.56
N ALA A 268 -12.06 -35.88 35.35
CA ALA A 268 -12.76 -36.48 34.22
C ALA A 268 -12.15 -37.84 33.87
N THR A 269 -10.82 -37.99 33.92
CA THR A 269 -10.10 -39.24 33.62
C THR A 269 -10.31 -40.28 34.70
N GLU A 270 -10.27 -39.88 35.98
CA GLU A 270 -10.53 -40.77 37.11
C GLU A 270 -11.94 -41.34 37.06
N GLU A 271 -12.93 -40.48 36.77
CA GLU A 271 -14.33 -40.90 36.63
C GLU A 271 -14.53 -41.77 35.38
N LEU A 272 -13.88 -41.46 34.26
CA LEU A 272 -13.88 -42.31 33.06
C LEU A 272 -13.29 -43.70 33.32
N ASN A 273 -12.19 -43.78 34.08
CA ASN A 273 -11.57 -45.05 34.48
C ASN A 273 -12.51 -45.86 35.39
N ARG A 274 -13.14 -45.21 36.38
CA ARG A 274 -14.11 -45.84 37.27
C ARG A 274 -15.30 -46.42 36.49
N LEU A 275 -15.84 -45.64 35.56
CA LEU A 275 -16.96 -46.03 34.70
C LEU A 275 -16.57 -47.14 33.71
N ASN A 276 -15.33 -47.15 33.21
CA ASN A 276 -14.82 -48.21 32.33
C ASN A 276 -14.58 -49.54 33.08
N GLN A 277 -14.14 -49.51 34.34
CA GLN A 277 -14.00 -50.72 35.17
C GLN A 277 -15.37 -51.30 35.57
N LYS A 278 -16.33 -50.44 35.92
CA LYS A 278 -17.70 -50.85 36.31
C LYS A 278 -18.68 -50.97 35.14
N ARG A 279 -18.16 -51.08 33.90
CA ARG A 279 -18.95 -51.07 32.66
C ARG A 279 -20.05 -52.12 32.62
N SER A 280 -19.84 -53.26 33.26
CA SER A 280 -20.81 -54.35 33.39
C SER A 280 -22.07 -53.96 34.17
N GLU A 281 -21.93 -53.08 35.17
CA GLU A 281 -22.97 -52.67 36.12
C GLU A 281 -23.75 -51.40 35.68
N LEU A 282 -23.32 -50.76 34.59
CA LEU A 282 -23.94 -49.55 34.05
C LEU A 282 -25.26 -49.84 33.32
N THR A 283 -26.21 -48.92 33.43
CA THR A 283 -27.50 -48.97 32.71
C THR A 283 -27.30 -48.80 31.20
N SER A 284 -28.27 -49.27 30.39
CA SER A 284 -28.21 -49.16 28.91
C SER A 284 -27.98 -47.72 28.44
N ASN A 285 -28.64 -46.74 29.08
CA ASN A 285 -28.49 -45.32 28.75
C ASN A 285 -27.10 -44.77 29.09
N GLN A 286 -26.49 -45.22 30.20
CA GLN A 286 -25.14 -44.83 30.57
C GLN A 286 -24.09 -45.45 29.64
N LYS A 287 -24.28 -46.72 29.23
CA LYS A 287 -23.42 -47.40 28.24
C LYS A 287 -23.45 -46.69 26.89
N GLN A 288 -24.62 -46.24 26.44
CA GLN A 288 -24.79 -45.51 25.19
C GLN A 288 -24.13 -44.12 25.24
N ALA A 289 -24.30 -43.36 26.33
CA ALA A 289 -23.66 -42.05 26.49
C ALA A 289 -22.12 -42.14 26.57
N LEU A 290 -21.58 -43.19 27.22
CA LEU A 290 -20.14 -43.48 27.23
C LEU A 290 -19.63 -43.91 25.85
N ALA A 291 -20.41 -44.69 25.10
CA ALA A 291 -20.03 -45.12 23.76
C ALA A 291 -20.01 -43.97 22.75
N GLU A 292 -20.90 -42.99 22.87
CA GLU A 292 -20.85 -41.77 22.05
C GLU A 292 -19.66 -40.87 22.40
N LEU A 293 -19.29 -40.78 23.69
CA LEU A 293 -18.10 -40.04 24.13
C LEU A 293 -16.80 -40.72 23.66
N SER A 294 -16.71 -42.06 23.77
CA SER A 294 -15.51 -42.81 23.45
C SER A 294 -15.39 -43.25 21.98
N GLY A 295 -16.50 -43.18 21.23
CA GLY A 295 -16.62 -43.77 19.90
C GLY A 295 -16.59 -45.31 19.89
N LYS A 296 -16.72 -45.97 21.05
CA LYS A 296 -16.64 -47.44 21.18
C LYS A 296 -17.66 -48.03 22.16
N GLU A 297 -18.31 -49.09 21.72
CA GLU A 297 -19.26 -49.89 22.52
C GLU A 297 -18.58 -50.91 23.45
N GLY A 298 -17.25 -51.02 23.45
CA GLY A 298 -16.46 -51.97 24.27
C GLY A 298 -15.72 -51.35 25.47
N GLN A 299 -15.19 -52.20 26.35
CA GLN A 299 -14.29 -51.78 27.43
C GLN A 299 -12.98 -51.27 26.81
N MET A 300 -12.53 -50.09 27.19
CA MET A 300 -11.34 -49.47 26.60
C MET A 300 -10.07 -49.91 27.31
N SER A 301 -8.98 -50.08 26.58
CA SER A 301 -7.66 -50.29 27.17
C SER A 301 -7.12 -48.98 27.76
N GLU A 302 -6.13 -49.10 28.65
CA GLU A 302 -5.52 -47.95 29.34
C GLU A 302 -4.89 -46.94 28.35
N GLN A 303 -4.35 -47.42 27.22
CA GLN A 303 -3.81 -46.58 26.16
C GLN A 303 -4.89 -45.82 25.38
N GLU A 304 -6.05 -46.45 25.16
CA GLU A 304 -7.17 -45.83 24.46
C GLU A 304 -7.84 -44.76 25.32
N LEU A 305 -7.89 -44.99 26.63
CA LEU A 305 -8.40 -44.04 27.61
C LEU A 305 -7.51 -42.79 27.67
N ALA A 306 -6.19 -42.97 27.64
CA ALA A 306 -5.24 -41.85 27.53
C ALA A 306 -5.44 -41.03 26.24
N GLN A 307 -5.65 -41.68 25.09
CA GLN A 307 -5.95 -40.97 23.83
C GLN A 307 -7.28 -40.22 23.86
N LEU A 308 -8.31 -40.79 24.51
CA LEU A 308 -9.60 -40.13 24.69
C LEU A 308 -9.50 -38.92 25.61
N THR A 309 -8.76 -39.05 26.72
CA THR A 309 -8.45 -37.94 27.63
C THR A 309 -7.70 -36.82 26.91
N GLU A 310 -6.76 -37.14 26.02
CA GLU A 310 -6.04 -36.14 25.23
C GLU A 310 -6.95 -35.44 24.21
N LYS A 311 -7.84 -36.19 23.52
CA LYS A 311 -8.86 -35.59 22.65
C LYS A 311 -9.86 -34.71 23.41
N LEU A 312 -10.26 -35.12 24.61
CA LEU A 312 -11.13 -34.35 25.51
C LEU A 312 -10.45 -33.06 25.95
N LYS A 313 -9.16 -33.12 26.28
CA LYS A 313 -8.34 -31.96 26.61
C LYS A 313 -8.26 -30.97 25.44
N ASP A 314 -7.95 -31.45 24.24
CA ASP A 314 -7.91 -30.62 23.03
C ASP A 314 -9.29 -29.99 22.72
N ALA A 315 -10.37 -30.77 22.86
CA ALA A 315 -11.73 -30.29 22.66
C ALA A 315 -12.19 -29.27 23.73
N LEU A 316 -11.73 -29.40 24.98
CA LEU A 316 -12.01 -28.44 26.07
C LEU A 316 -11.19 -27.15 25.96
N ASP A 317 -10.02 -27.23 25.33
CA ASP A 317 -9.21 -26.07 24.96
C ASP A 317 -9.74 -25.36 23.71
N SER A 318 -10.73 -25.90 22.98
CA SER A 318 -11.37 -25.25 21.82
C SER A 318 -11.81 -23.81 22.13
N GLN A 319 -12.30 -23.49 23.34
CA GLN A 319 -12.67 -22.11 23.70
C GLN A 319 -11.45 -21.17 23.78
N THR A 320 -10.33 -21.68 24.30
CA THR A 320 -9.06 -20.95 24.35
C THR A 320 -8.54 -20.75 22.93
N THR A 321 -8.60 -21.80 22.11
CA THR A 321 -8.24 -21.78 20.70
C THR A 321 -9.11 -20.77 19.93
N LEU A 322 -10.43 -20.77 20.11
CA LEU A 322 -11.35 -19.81 19.51
C LEU A 322 -11.00 -18.35 19.85
N ASN A 323 -10.68 -18.06 21.12
CA ASN A 323 -10.23 -16.72 21.52
C ASN A 323 -8.91 -16.34 20.84
N GLN A 324 -7.97 -17.29 20.70
CA GLN A 324 -6.70 -17.06 20.01
C GLN A 324 -6.87 -16.89 18.50
N LEU A 325 -7.85 -17.57 17.87
CA LEU A 325 -8.19 -17.36 16.46
C LEU A 325 -8.87 -16.00 16.24
N ALA A 326 -9.76 -15.59 17.14
CA ALA A 326 -10.39 -14.27 17.08
C ALA A 326 -9.35 -13.14 17.22
N SER A 327 -8.36 -13.28 18.10
CA SER A 327 -7.25 -12.31 18.19
C SER A 327 -6.39 -12.31 16.92
N ALA A 328 -6.17 -13.47 16.30
CA ALA A 328 -5.45 -13.56 15.04
C ALA A 328 -6.21 -12.89 13.89
N GLN A 329 -7.52 -13.09 13.77
CA GLN A 329 -8.36 -12.40 12.79
C GLN A 329 -8.32 -10.89 13.00
N THR A 330 -8.46 -10.42 14.24
CA THR A 330 -8.38 -8.99 14.58
C THR A 330 -7.02 -8.39 14.18
N ALA A 331 -5.92 -9.11 14.41
CA ALA A 331 -4.60 -8.66 14.01
C ALA A 331 -4.45 -8.56 12.48
N LEU A 332 -5.01 -9.53 11.73
CA LEU A 332 -5.07 -9.49 10.27
C LEU A 332 -5.97 -8.35 9.76
N ASP A 333 -7.10 -8.06 10.41
CA ASP A 333 -7.98 -6.94 10.08
C ASP A 333 -7.24 -5.61 10.21
N GLN A 334 -6.56 -5.40 11.33
CA GLN A 334 -5.75 -4.21 11.53
C GLN A 334 -4.63 -4.12 10.49
N GLN A 335 -4.00 -5.24 10.12
CA GLN A 335 -2.98 -5.24 9.08
C GLN A 335 -3.55 -4.87 7.70
N ALA A 336 -4.76 -5.33 7.38
CA ALA A 336 -5.45 -4.95 6.15
C ALA A 336 -5.75 -3.44 6.13
N GLN A 337 -6.22 -2.89 7.25
CA GLN A 337 -6.45 -1.45 7.40
C GLN A 337 -5.15 -0.66 7.27
N THR A 338 -4.04 -1.16 7.83
CA THR A 338 -2.71 -0.55 7.65
C THR A 338 -2.30 -0.53 6.18
N ILE A 339 -2.46 -1.64 5.45
CA ILE A 339 -2.15 -1.70 4.02
C ILE A 339 -3.04 -0.75 3.23
N GLN A 340 -4.35 -0.74 3.46
CA GLN A 340 -5.30 0.17 2.80
C GLN A 340 -5.02 1.65 3.10
N GLY A 341 -4.69 1.97 4.35
CA GLY A 341 -4.29 3.33 4.76
C GLY A 341 -3.02 3.76 4.05
N LEU A 342 -2.00 2.91 4.01
CA LEU A 342 -0.76 3.17 3.29
C LEU A 342 -0.99 3.31 1.77
N MET A 343 -1.90 2.52 1.19
CA MET A 343 -2.29 2.66 -0.22
C MET A 343 -2.91 4.03 -0.49
N LYS A 344 -3.88 4.44 0.34
CA LYS A 344 -4.54 5.75 0.26
C LYS A 344 -3.54 6.90 0.39
N ASP A 345 -2.63 6.81 1.35
CA ASP A 345 -1.59 7.83 1.59
C ASP A 345 -0.59 7.97 0.43
N ASN A 346 -0.42 6.92 -0.38
CA ASN A 346 0.48 6.94 -1.54
C ASN A 346 -0.30 7.04 -2.87
N GLY A 347 -1.58 7.40 -2.83
CA GLY A 347 -2.40 7.63 -4.03
C GLY A 347 -2.70 6.38 -4.85
N ILE A 348 -2.59 5.19 -4.23
CA ILE A 348 -2.93 3.92 -4.88
C ILE A 348 -4.41 3.66 -4.59
N PRO A 349 -5.29 3.66 -5.60
CA PRO A 349 -6.69 3.32 -5.37
C PRO A 349 -6.78 1.87 -4.88
N PRO A 350 -7.55 1.58 -3.82
CA PRO A 350 -7.77 0.20 -3.42
C PRO A 350 -8.43 -0.54 -4.58
N GLY A 351 -7.84 -1.66 -5.03
CA GLY A 351 -8.52 -2.57 -5.94
C GLY A 351 -9.87 -3.02 -5.34
N GLN A 352 -10.81 -3.45 -6.18
CA GLN A 352 -12.17 -3.87 -5.78
C GLN A 352 -12.21 -5.12 -4.88
N ILE A 353 -11.10 -5.48 -4.22
CA ILE A 353 -11.05 -6.48 -3.16
C ILE A 353 -11.80 -5.88 -1.97
N ALA A 354 -13.13 -6.03 -1.99
CA ALA A 354 -13.99 -5.77 -0.86
C ALA A 354 -13.58 -6.75 0.25
N LEU A 355 -12.70 -6.31 1.14
CA LEU A 355 -12.52 -6.98 2.42
C LEU A 355 -13.81 -6.76 3.22
N SER A 356 -14.77 -7.66 3.02
CA SER A 356 -15.95 -7.74 3.86
C SER A 356 -15.45 -7.97 5.30
N PRO A 357 -15.82 -7.11 6.26
CA PRO A 357 -15.58 -7.43 7.66
C PRO A 357 -16.37 -8.71 7.94
N SER A 358 -15.66 -9.80 8.27
CA SER A 358 -16.27 -11.01 8.79
C SER A 358 -16.74 -10.72 10.22
N SER A 359 -17.83 -9.96 10.32
CA SER A 359 -18.53 -9.71 11.56
C SER A 359 -19.29 -10.99 11.93
N GLY A 360 -18.66 -11.82 12.75
CA GLY A 360 -19.41 -12.71 13.62
C GLY A 360 -20.38 -11.87 14.44
N SER A 361 -21.66 -12.20 14.30
CA SER A 361 -22.79 -11.58 14.98
C SER A 361 -22.59 -11.47 16.49
N GLN A 362 -22.45 -10.24 16.98
CA GLN A 362 -23.03 -9.80 18.26
C GLN A 362 -23.30 -8.29 18.20
N HIS A 363 -24.58 -7.98 18.38
CA HIS A 363 -25.18 -6.76 18.93
C HIS A 363 -24.38 -5.44 18.85
N GLY A 364 -24.98 -4.46 18.17
CA GLY A 364 -24.45 -3.11 18.05
C GLY A 364 -24.14 -2.47 19.40
N GLN A 365 -22.91 -2.00 19.51
CA GLN A 365 -22.50 -0.82 20.28
C GLN A 365 -21.02 -0.58 19.94
N THR A 366 -20.78 0.37 19.05
CA THR A 366 -19.44 0.95 18.82
C THR A 366 -19.04 1.78 20.04
N PRO A 367 -17.93 1.48 20.73
CA PRO A 367 -17.29 2.42 21.63
C PRO A 367 -16.49 3.41 20.78
N ALA A 368 -16.89 4.68 20.84
CA ALA A 368 -16.15 5.79 20.27
C ALA A 368 -14.83 5.98 21.05
N GLY A 369 -13.72 5.59 20.44
CA GLY A 369 -12.36 5.87 20.89
C GLY A 369 -11.79 7.09 20.18
N GLN A 370 -12.09 8.27 20.73
CA GLN A 370 -11.15 9.35 21.03
C GLN A 370 -9.74 9.22 20.41
N ASN A 371 -9.41 10.09 19.44
CA ASN A 371 -8.08 10.69 19.46
C ASN A 371 -8.11 12.14 18.96
N SER A 372 -7.43 12.95 19.74
CA SER A 372 -7.19 14.38 19.64
C SER A 372 -6.37 14.73 18.40
N GLY A 373 -6.73 15.84 17.77
CA GLY A 373 -6.04 16.45 16.64
C GLY A 373 -6.61 17.84 16.37
N SER A 374 -6.13 18.78 17.16
CA SER A 374 -6.41 20.23 17.18
C SER A 374 -6.54 20.92 15.82
N GLY A 375 -7.57 21.75 15.68
CA GLY A 375 -7.73 22.80 14.66
C GLY A 375 -9.12 23.42 14.78
N GLY A 376 -9.23 24.53 15.52
CA GLY A 376 -10.51 25.03 16.03
C GLY A 376 -11.47 25.60 14.99
N GLN A 377 -12.77 25.45 15.28
CA GLN A 377 -13.73 26.55 15.28
C GLN A 377 -15.05 26.11 15.95
N GLN A 378 -15.56 27.01 16.77
CA GLN A 378 -16.70 26.93 17.68
C GLN A 378 -18.03 26.61 16.93
N PRO A 379 -18.88 25.68 17.41
CA PRO A 379 -20.27 25.58 16.94
C PRO A 379 -21.13 26.60 17.70
N GLY A 380 -21.68 27.58 17.00
CA GLY A 380 -22.74 28.44 17.51
C GLY A 380 -24.10 27.80 17.25
N GLU A 381 -24.82 27.41 18.31
CA GLU A 381 -26.25 27.16 18.24
C GLU A 381 -26.97 28.50 17.98
N GLY A 382 -27.57 28.64 16.80
CA GLY A 382 -28.35 29.81 16.44
C GLY A 382 -29.59 29.41 15.64
N SER A 383 -30.75 29.45 16.29
CA SER A 383 -32.04 29.50 15.59
C SER A 383 -32.11 30.83 14.83
N SER A 384 -31.83 30.80 13.53
CA SER A 384 -31.94 31.98 12.68
C SER A 384 -32.86 31.72 11.50
N GLN A 385 -33.75 32.66 11.28
CA GLN A 385 -34.64 32.74 10.13
C GLN A 385 -33.98 33.74 9.18
N GLY A 386 -33.34 33.24 8.12
CA GLY A 386 -32.54 34.08 7.22
C GLY A 386 -32.29 33.42 5.87
N GLU A 387 -32.28 34.24 4.82
CA GLU A 387 -31.88 33.85 3.47
C GLU A 387 -30.35 33.87 3.39
N GLY A 388 -29.71 32.71 3.22
CA GLY A 388 -28.26 32.64 3.20
C GLY A 388 -27.71 31.38 2.50
N GLN A 389 -26.57 31.54 1.82
CA GLN A 389 -25.77 30.44 1.26
C GLN A 389 -24.75 29.98 2.31
N GLY A 390 -24.91 28.76 2.84
CA GLY A 390 -23.98 28.20 3.83
C GLY A 390 -24.14 26.70 4.04
N ASN A 391 -23.05 26.04 4.45
CA ASN A 391 -23.06 24.66 4.90
C ASN A 391 -23.25 24.63 6.43
N GLY A 392 -24.42 24.21 6.90
CA GLY A 392 -24.73 24.17 8.33
C GLY A 392 -25.66 23.02 8.70
N GLN A 393 -25.56 22.57 9.95
CA GLN A 393 -26.52 21.69 10.61
C GLN A 393 -27.45 22.57 11.45
N GLY A 394 -28.74 22.61 11.12
CA GLY A 394 -29.69 23.47 11.84
C GLY A 394 -31.15 23.13 11.55
N THR A 395 -32.03 23.48 12.49
CA THR A 395 -33.49 23.43 12.36
C THR A 395 -34.00 24.82 12.06
N GLY A 396 -34.57 25.05 10.87
CA GLY A 396 -34.99 26.38 10.45
C GLY A 396 -35.95 26.37 9.27
N SER A 397 -36.72 27.46 9.12
CA SER A 397 -37.57 27.70 7.96
C SER A 397 -36.95 28.82 7.13
N GLY A 398 -36.57 28.57 5.88
CA GLY A 398 -35.90 29.57 5.06
C GLY A 398 -35.73 29.18 3.59
N SER A 399 -35.49 30.19 2.76
CA SER A 399 -35.23 30.07 1.32
C SER A 399 -33.72 30.19 1.08
N GLY A 400 -33.06 29.18 0.50
CA GLY A 400 -31.60 29.21 0.35
C GLY A 400 -30.99 28.13 -0.54
N GLN A 401 -29.74 28.37 -0.96
CA GLN A 401 -28.89 27.43 -1.72
C GLN A 401 -27.76 26.96 -0.80
N GLY A 402 -27.64 25.65 -0.53
CA GLY A 402 -26.58 25.16 0.36
C GLY A 402 -26.51 23.64 0.49
N ASN A 403 -25.40 23.14 1.03
CA ASN A 403 -25.19 21.74 1.37
C ASN A 403 -25.23 21.56 2.90
N GLY A 404 -26.29 20.97 3.43
CA GLY A 404 -26.46 20.84 4.88
C GLY A 404 -27.29 19.62 5.28
N SER A 405 -27.22 19.28 6.56
CA SER A 405 -28.02 18.21 7.16
C SER A 405 -28.93 18.82 8.23
N GLY A 406 -30.25 18.76 8.08
CA GLY A 406 -31.16 19.42 9.03
C GLY A 406 -32.63 19.10 8.80
N ASN A 407 -33.45 19.34 9.83
CA ASN A 407 -34.91 19.21 9.74
C ASN A 407 -35.53 20.60 9.59
N GLY A 408 -36.21 20.87 8.47
CA GLY A 408 -36.71 22.20 8.17
C GLY A 408 -37.78 22.23 7.08
N SER A 409 -38.49 23.36 6.98
CA SER A 409 -39.50 23.63 5.95
C SER A 409 -39.03 24.80 5.10
N GLY A 410 -38.76 24.60 3.80
CA GLY A 410 -38.15 25.65 2.98
C GLY A 410 -38.22 25.40 1.47
N GLN A 411 -38.04 26.47 0.68
CA GLN A 411 -37.92 26.42 -0.78
C GLN A 411 -36.48 26.75 -1.19
N GLY A 412 -35.76 25.83 -1.83
CA GLY A 412 -34.35 26.03 -2.13
C GLY A 412 -33.73 24.98 -3.07
N ASN A 413 -32.58 25.31 -3.64
CA ASN A 413 -31.80 24.41 -4.51
C ASN A 413 -30.52 23.99 -3.77
N GLY A 414 -30.37 22.72 -3.39
CA GLY A 414 -29.22 22.29 -2.58
C GLY A 414 -29.00 20.78 -2.55
N SER A 415 -27.85 20.35 -2.04
CA SER A 415 -27.49 18.92 -1.89
C SER A 415 -27.28 18.60 -0.40
N GLY A 416 -28.23 17.89 0.22
CA GLY A 416 -28.23 17.68 1.67
C GLY A 416 -28.99 16.43 2.14
N SER A 417 -28.87 16.12 3.43
CA SER A 417 -29.46 14.93 4.07
C SER A 417 -30.37 15.36 5.23
N GLY A 418 -31.69 15.28 5.09
CA GLY A 418 -32.63 15.78 6.13
C GLY A 418 -34.08 15.31 5.95
N GLN A 419 -34.90 15.47 7.01
CA GLN A 419 -36.36 15.29 6.96
C GLN A 419 -37.03 16.66 6.90
N GLY A 420 -37.78 16.95 5.83
CA GLY A 420 -38.43 18.25 5.65
C GLY A 420 -39.55 18.24 4.62
N ASN A 421 -40.47 19.20 4.74
CA ASN A 421 -41.53 19.47 3.77
C ASN A 421 -41.17 20.75 3.01
N GLY A 422 -40.90 20.65 1.71
CA GLY A 422 -40.46 21.79 0.89
C GLY A 422 -40.58 21.54 -0.62
N ASN A 423 -40.68 22.61 -1.40
CA ASN A 423 -40.65 22.59 -2.86
C ASN A 423 -39.28 23.11 -3.34
N GLY A 424 -38.43 22.27 -3.91
CA GLY A 424 -37.10 22.68 -4.39
C GLY A 424 -36.46 21.69 -5.37
N ASN A 425 -35.56 22.18 -6.24
CA ASN A 425 -34.77 21.35 -7.15
C ASN A 425 -33.41 21.06 -6.50
N GLY A 426 -33.33 19.97 -5.74
CA GLY A 426 -32.11 19.56 -5.03
C GLY A 426 -31.79 18.08 -5.19
N SER A 427 -30.52 17.73 -5.13
CA SER A 427 -30.02 16.35 -5.18
C SER A 427 -29.55 15.94 -3.77
N GLY A 428 -30.46 15.35 -2.98
CA GLY A 428 -30.22 14.97 -1.59
C GLY A 428 -30.87 13.63 -1.20
N THR A 429 -30.39 13.01 -0.13
CA THR A 429 -30.94 11.77 0.44
C THR A 429 -31.75 12.11 1.69
N GLY A 430 -33.04 12.36 1.53
CA GLY A 430 -33.95 12.75 2.61
C GLY A 430 -35.30 12.04 2.52
N SER A 431 -35.98 11.88 3.66
CA SER A 431 -37.36 11.35 3.73
C SER A 431 -38.31 12.53 3.93
N GLY A 432 -38.99 12.98 2.89
CA GLY A 432 -39.92 14.11 2.96
C GLY A 432 -41.10 13.94 2.01
N ASN A 433 -42.28 14.43 2.41
CA ASN A 433 -43.45 14.50 1.54
C ASN A 433 -43.39 15.79 0.73
N GLY A 434 -42.72 15.75 -0.42
CA GLY A 434 -42.68 16.85 -1.39
C GLY A 434 -43.40 16.46 -2.68
N ASN A 435 -44.13 17.40 -3.29
CA ASN A 435 -44.57 17.27 -4.68
C ASN A 435 -43.35 17.53 -5.59
N GLY A 436 -42.58 16.48 -5.87
CA GLY A 436 -41.28 16.57 -6.55
C GLY A 436 -41.40 16.74 -8.07
N GLY A 437 -40.80 17.82 -8.59
CA GLY A 437 -40.40 17.92 -10.00
C GLY A 437 -39.15 17.08 -10.30
N ASN A 438 -38.86 16.87 -11.59
CA ASN A 438 -37.76 16.06 -12.14
C ASN A 438 -36.41 16.26 -11.44
N GLY A 439 -36.09 15.42 -10.46
CA GLY A 439 -34.79 15.38 -9.78
C GLY A 439 -34.07 14.05 -10.03
N THR A 440 -32.85 14.11 -10.56
CA THR A 440 -31.92 12.97 -10.68
C THR A 440 -31.19 12.76 -9.35
N GLY A 441 -31.69 11.88 -8.50
CA GLY A 441 -31.03 11.49 -7.25
C GLY A 441 -30.93 9.97 -7.11
N SER A 442 -29.75 9.46 -6.73
CA SER A 442 -29.50 8.03 -6.47
C SER A 442 -30.04 7.54 -5.11
N GLY A 443 -31.19 8.06 -4.68
CA GLY A 443 -31.89 7.54 -3.51
C GLY A 443 -32.81 6.43 -3.96
N ALA A 444 -32.76 5.27 -3.30
CA ALA A 444 -33.86 4.31 -3.33
C ALA A 444 -35.06 4.97 -2.66
N GLY A 445 -35.77 5.83 -3.39
CA GLY A 445 -37.04 6.37 -2.96
C GLY A 445 -37.95 5.19 -2.67
N LEU A 446 -38.48 5.11 -1.46
CA LEU A 446 -39.73 4.40 -1.22
C LEU A 446 -40.85 5.23 -1.87
N GLY A 447 -40.75 5.38 -3.19
CA GLY A 447 -41.74 6.03 -4.02
C GLY A 447 -42.97 5.15 -4.00
N GLN A 448 -44.11 5.76 -3.73
CA GLN A 448 -45.42 5.16 -3.78
C GLN A 448 -45.81 4.95 -5.27
N GLY A 449 -45.08 4.07 -5.95
CA GLY A 449 -45.27 3.71 -7.36
C GLY A 449 -45.14 2.20 -7.52
N SER A 450 -45.94 1.63 -8.42
CA SER A 450 -45.98 0.19 -8.69
C SER A 450 -44.56 -0.32 -9.00
N ARG A 451 -44.13 -1.42 -8.36
CA ARG A 451 -42.84 -2.08 -8.60
C ARG A 451 -42.77 -2.81 -9.96
N ASP A 452 -43.69 -2.48 -10.86
CA ASP A 452 -43.92 -3.15 -12.13
C ASP A 452 -43.00 -2.64 -13.24
N PHE A 453 -42.13 -1.67 -12.98
CA PHE A 453 -41.25 -1.07 -13.97
C PHE A 453 -39.78 -1.41 -13.71
N LEU A 454 -39.08 -1.90 -14.74
CA LEU A 454 -37.66 -2.22 -14.70
C LEU A 454 -36.86 -1.30 -15.62
N THR A 455 -35.67 -0.91 -15.16
CA THR A 455 -34.68 -0.18 -15.97
C THR A 455 -33.84 -1.17 -16.77
N ILE A 456 -33.84 -1.03 -18.09
CA ILE A 456 -33.15 -1.93 -19.01
C ILE A 456 -32.11 -1.14 -19.80
N PRO A 457 -30.84 -1.58 -19.83
CA PRO A 457 -29.83 -0.94 -20.66
C PRO A 457 -30.17 -1.10 -22.15
N GLU A 458 -29.94 -0.03 -22.92
CA GLU A 458 -30.16 -0.05 -24.36
C GLU A 458 -29.03 -0.84 -25.03
N HIS A 459 -29.39 -1.82 -25.88
CA HIS A 459 -28.40 -2.66 -26.56
C HIS A 459 -28.07 -2.06 -27.93
N VAL A 460 -26.79 -1.83 -28.21
CA VAL A 460 -26.36 -1.38 -29.54
C VAL A 460 -26.46 -2.57 -30.50
N GLY A 461 -27.24 -2.41 -31.58
CA GLY A 461 -27.37 -3.44 -32.61
C GLY A 461 -26.02 -3.79 -33.22
N GLY A 462 -25.58 -5.04 -33.06
CA GLY A 462 -24.35 -5.58 -33.64
C GLY A 462 -24.45 -7.10 -33.74
N LYS A 463 -23.75 -7.70 -34.71
CA LYS A 463 -23.65 -9.17 -34.78
C LYS A 463 -22.78 -9.64 -33.62
N THR A 464 -23.39 -10.26 -32.61
CA THR A 464 -22.70 -10.93 -31.51
C THR A 464 -22.00 -12.17 -32.06
N ASN A 465 -20.71 -12.05 -32.40
CA ASN A 465 -19.87 -13.21 -32.66
C ASN A 465 -19.46 -13.80 -31.32
N ILE A 466 -20.21 -14.80 -30.87
CA ILE A 466 -19.92 -15.54 -29.63
C ILE A 466 -19.32 -16.87 -30.06
N GLU A 467 -18.00 -16.99 -30.01
CA GLU A 467 -17.29 -18.26 -30.18
C GLU A 467 -17.22 -18.98 -28.84
N THR A 468 -17.64 -20.25 -28.82
CA THR A 468 -17.52 -21.11 -27.63
C THR A 468 -16.19 -21.85 -27.74
N ASP A 469 -15.17 -21.40 -27.01
CA ASP A 469 -13.89 -22.10 -26.94
C ASP A 469 -14.05 -23.37 -26.09
N THR A 470 -14.05 -24.53 -26.74
CA THR A 470 -14.09 -25.84 -26.09
C THR A 470 -12.69 -26.39 -25.81
N GLY A 471 -11.70 -25.52 -25.58
CA GLY A 471 -10.34 -25.91 -25.24
C GLY A 471 -10.25 -26.68 -23.91
N PHE A 472 -9.31 -27.64 -23.85
CA PHE A 472 -8.91 -28.27 -22.59
C PHE A 472 -8.26 -27.22 -21.67
N LEU A 473 -8.61 -27.21 -20.38
CA LEU A 473 -7.98 -26.36 -19.35
C LEU A 473 -6.49 -26.67 -19.22
N GLY A 474 -5.66 -25.96 -20.01
CA GLY A 474 -4.21 -25.92 -19.87
C GLY A 474 -3.74 -24.64 -19.15
N ASN A 475 -2.46 -24.60 -18.77
CA ASN A 475 -1.78 -23.43 -18.20
C ASN A 475 -1.68 -22.28 -19.22
N GLY A 476 -2.79 -21.60 -19.50
CA GLY A 476 -2.84 -20.33 -20.22
C GLY A 476 -2.63 -19.15 -19.26
N SER A 477 -1.91 -18.12 -19.72
CA SER A 477 -1.80 -16.85 -18.97
C SER A 477 -3.13 -16.09 -19.05
N PRO A 478 -3.60 -15.42 -17.99
CA PRO A 478 -4.86 -14.68 -18.02
C PRO A 478 -4.80 -13.58 -19.08
N GLY A 479 -5.70 -13.67 -20.08
CA GLY A 479 -5.91 -12.62 -21.07
C GLY A 479 -6.46 -11.36 -20.41
N THR A 480 -5.94 -10.22 -20.80
CA THR A 480 -6.44 -8.92 -20.34
C THR A 480 -7.73 -8.60 -21.09
N GLN A 481 -8.83 -8.44 -20.37
CA GLN A 481 -10.06 -7.91 -20.91
C GLN A 481 -9.88 -6.39 -21.08
N TYR A 482 -9.89 -5.92 -22.32
CA TYR A 482 -9.90 -4.48 -22.60
C TYR A 482 -11.31 -3.95 -22.38
N GLU A 483 -11.43 -2.93 -21.54
CA GLU A 483 -12.65 -2.15 -21.42
C GLU A 483 -12.80 -1.36 -22.74
N SER A 484 -13.74 -1.79 -23.57
CA SER A 484 -14.09 -1.09 -24.81
C SER A 484 -14.69 0.26 -24.45
N ASP A 485 -14.21 1.34 -25.07
CA ASP A 485 -14.76 2.70 -24.98
C ASP A 485 -16.11 2.78 -25.73
N GLY A 486 -17.11 2.06 -25.21
CA GLY A 486 -18.46 1.99 -25.76
C GLY A 486 -19.31 3.16 -25.25
N PRO A 487 -20.25 3.67 -26.08
CA PRO A 487 -21.14 4.74 -25.64
C PRO A 487 -21.98 4.31 -24.44
N ILE A 488 -21.96 5.10 -23.36
CA ILE A 488 -22.85 4.92 -22.21
C ILE A 488 -24.25 5.38 -22.62
N LEU A 489 -25.10 4.44 -23.02
CA LEU A 489 -26.50 4.70 -23.37
C LEU A 489 -27.38 4.72 -22.12
N ARG A 490 -28.28 5.70 -22.04
CA ARG A 490 -29.28 5.76 -20.97
C ARG A 490 -30.27 4.61 -21.18
N GLY A 491 -30.41 3.74 -20.18
CA GLY A 491 -31.41 2.68 -20.21
C GLY A 491 -32.84 3.23 -20.26
N ALA A 492 -33.77 2.41 -20.78
CA ALA A 492 -35.19 2.72 -20.81
C ALA A 492 -35.92 2.00 -19.67
N ILE A 493 -36.93 2.67 -19.10
CA ILE A 493 -37.83 2.06 -18.11
C ILE A 493 -38.98 1.38 -18.85
N LYS A 494 -39.19 0.08 -18.63
CA LYS A 494 -40.27 -0.70 -19.26
C LYS A 494 -41.09 -1.51 -18.23
N PRO A 495 -42.38 -1.79 -18.49
CA PRO A 495 -43.18 -2.66 -17.64
C PRO A 495 -42.66 -4.10 -17.61
N TYR A 496 -42.70 -4.78 -16.47
CA TYR A 496 -42.21 -6.14 -16.25
C TYR A 496 -42.78 -7.14 -17.28
N GLY A 497 -44.07 -7.03 -17.57
CA GLY A 497 -44.75 -7.91 -18.54
C GLY A 497 -44.18 -7.86 -19.95
N GLU A 498 -43.71 -6.70 -20.42
CA GLU A 498 -43.10 -6.56 -21.74
C GLU A 498 -41.69 -7.15 -21.82
N VAL A 499 -41.03 -7.28 -20.68
CA VAL A 499 -39.59 -7.53 -20.59
C VAL A 499 -39.32 -8.98 -20.19
N TYR A 500 -40.23 -9.57 -19.43
CA TYR A 500 -40.18 -10.97 -18.99
C TYR A 500 -39.88 -11.93 -20.15
N GLY A 501 -40.57 -11.79 -21.29
CA GLY A 501 -40.36 -12.65 -22.46
C GLY A 501 -38.93 -12.59 -23.02
N SER A 502 -38.31 -11.40 -23.00
CA SER A 502 -36.93 -11.21 -23.47
C SER A 502 -35.90 -11.83 -22.52
N TYR A 503 -36.09 -11.68 -21.20
CA TYR A 503 -35.23 -12.30 -20.19
C TYR A 503 -35.39 -13.82 -20.18
N ALA A 504 -36.61 -14.33 -20.27
CA ALA A 504 -36.90 -15.76 -20.33
C ALA A 504 -36.24 -16.41 -21.55
N ASN A 505 -36.28 -15.76 -22.73
CA ASN A 505 -35.63 -16.26 -23.94
C ASN A 505 -34.09 -16.20 -23.83
N SER A 506 -33.52 -15.07 -23.40
CA SER A 506 -32.06 -14.96 -23.21
C SER A 506 -31.54 -15.99 -22.20
N TYR A 507 -32.33 -16.29 -21.17
CA TYR A 507 -31.99 -17.29 -20.18
C TYR A 507 -32.09 -18.71 -20.74
N ARG A 508 -33.14 -19.06 -21.49
CA ARG A 508 -33.26 -20.36 -22.19
C ARG A 508 -32.07 -20.60 -23.14
N THR A 509 -31.72 -19.60 -23.95
CA THR A 509 -30.53 -19.66 -24.81
C THR A 509 -29.23 -19.77 -23.99
N SER A 510 -29.17 -19.24 -22.76
CA SER A 510 -28.02 -19.40 -21.86
C SER A 510 -27.95 -20.78 -21.22
N MET A 511 -29.10 -21.38 -20.95
CA MET A 511 -29.22 -22.72 -20.38
C MET A 511 -28.82 -23.77 -21.42
N ASP A 512 -29.24 -23.63 -22.67
CA ASP A 512 -28.84 -24.52 -23.76
C ASP A 512 -27.30 -24.52 -24.00
N ARG A 513 -26.61 -23.44 -23.58
CA ARG A 513 -25.14 -23.30 -23.66
C ARG A 513 -24.39 -23.99 -22.51
N MET A 514 -25.00 -24.09 -21.33
CA MET A 514 -24.42 -24.77 -20.18
C MET A 514 -25.09 -26.14 -20.09
N ASN A 515 -24.47 -27.18 -20.63
CA ASN A 515 -25.00 -28.55 -20.65
C ASN A 515 -25.26 -29.06 -19.19
N LEU A 516 -26.39 -28.67 -18.61
CA LEU A 516 -26.74 -28.89 -17.22
C LEU A 516 -27.35 -30.29 -17.08
N PRO A 517 -27.03 -31.05 -16.02
CA PRO A 517 -27.68 -32.32 -15.75
C PRO A 517 -29.21 -32.14 -15.65
N GLY A 518 -30.00 -32.97 -16.33
CA GLY A 518 -31.44 -32.73 -16.58
C GLY A 518 -32.32 -32.49 -15.35
N GLY A 519 -31.90 -32.90 -14.15
CA GLY A 519 -32.58 -32.57 -12.90
C GLY A 519 -32.53 -31.08 -12.54
N LEU A 520 -31.41 -30.40 -12.80
CA LEU A 520 -31.26 -28.96 -12.56
C LEU A 520 -31.96 -28.14 -13.65
N GLU A 521 -31.94 -28.62 -14.90
CA GLU A 521 -32.67 -28.01 -16.00
C GLU A 521 -34.18 -27.92 -15.68
N THR A 522 -34.75 -28.98 -15.10
CA THR A 522 -36.17 -29.04 -14.73
C THR A 522 -36.51 -28.08 -13.59
N ILE A 523 -35.67 -28.02 -12.54
CA ILE A 523 -35.88 -27.12 -11.39
C ILE A 523 -35.86 -25.66 -11.84
N VAL A 524 -34.90 -25.30 -12.70
CA VAL A 524 -34.76 -23.92 -13.17
C VAL A 524 -35.85 -23.56 -14.18
N LYS A 525 -36.27 -24.49 -15.05
CA LYS A 525 -37.46 -24.30 -15.92
C LYS A 525 -38.72 -24.03 -15.10
N ASN A 526 -38.91 -24.72 -13.99
CA ASN A 526 -40.05 -24.53 -13.10
C ASN A 526 -40.00 -23.17 -12.40
N TYR A 527 -38.83 -22.75 -11.92
CA TYR A 527 -38.65 -21.44 -11.26
C TYR A 527 -39.05 -20.25 -12.16
N PHE A 528 -38.62 -20.23 -13.43
CA PHE A 528 -39.04 -19.15 -14.34
C PHE A 528 -40.51 -19.25 -14.74
N SER A 529 -41.08 -20.46 -14.78
CA SER A 529 -42.51 -20.66 -15.03
C SER A 529 -43.38 -20.22 -13.85
N GLU A 530 -42.85 -20.09 -12.65
CA GLU A 530 -43.54 -19.50 -11.48
C GLU A 530 -43.50 -17.96 -11.50
N LEU A 531 -42.58 -17.37 -12.26
CA LEU A 531 -42.40 -15.91 -12.39
C LEU A 531 -43.16 -15.30 -13.57
N ASP A 532 -43.96 -16.09 -14.29
CA ASP A 532 -44.75 -15.65 -15.45
C ASP A 532 -45.88 -14.70 -15.02
N PRO A 533 -45.89 -13.43 -15.47
CA PRO A 533 -46.91 -12.46 -15.09
C PRO A 533 -48.31 -12.77 -15.64
N ASN A 534 -48.46 -13.70 -16.60
CA ASN A 534 -49.75 -14.07 -17.21
C ASN A 534 -50.34 -15.37 -16.64
N LYS A 535 -49.76 -15.92 -15.57
CA LYS A 535 -50.30 -17.09 -14.88
C LYS A 535 -51.42 -16.63 -13.94
N GLU A 536 -52.67 -16.71 -14.41
CA GLU A 536 -53.83 -16.77 -13.51
C GLU A 536 -53.93 -18.13 -12.82
#